data_AF-A0A352Z5U8-F1
#
_entry.id   AF-A0A352Z5U8-F1
#
_cell.length_a   1.000
_cell.length_b   1.000
_cell.length_c   1.000
_cell.angle_alpha   90.00
_cell.angle_beta   90.00
_cell.angle_gamma   90.00
#
_symmetry.space_group_name_H-M   'P 1'
#
loop_
_entity.id
_entity.type
_entity.pdbx_description
1 polymer ?
#
loop_
_entity_poly.entity_id
_entity_poly.type
_entity_poly.pdbx_seq_one_letter_code
_entity_poly.pdbx_strand_id
1 'polypeptide(L)'
;MGNVRALMRYQKLRGENMKKVNRVEKLVLLAVLVIGLVVIGGCGKGPEEKPGVTQMPTKSQKEAKKASNAIENVCGYFPKELVESAIGKPIVKTEGRLPGMGDSCYYYTSYSEKYRQTQYGYKPGGSFIVVVYDTKDFAKDRAYNEKSGTKYESDPSIGMDNFVMRNKINEIWQTALVLGGDRYIRIKSIDKAVPGEDLVKIARKFAERIRGDSSLDLSSKKSEMDKGQVIGESQQAVVTNFFNNLSALKIQNALAMMDANENTKQAWGINFNTIESLKVNKIEEVYKEEWTSTRQSFKVKLEVKVKPAGEQIGWQNGINYRWITLEKNAKGQWLVHEIANNP
;
A
#
# COMPACT_ATOMS: atom_id res chain seq x y z
N MET A 1 50.89 -7.84 -17.83
CA MET A 1 50.15 -7.97 -19.11
C MET A 1 48.78 -8.67 -19.02
N GLY A 2 48.35 -9.22 -17.88
CA GLY A 2 47.05 -9.93 -17.76
C GLY A 2 45.80 -9.05 -17.84
N ASN A 3 45.84 -7.82 -17.30
CA ASN A 3 44.64 -6.97 -17.17
C ASN A 3 44.12 -6.39 -18.51
N VAL A 4 44.99 -6.21 -19.51
CA VAL A 4 44.58 -5.64 -20.81
C VAL A 4 43.75 -6.64 -21.63
N ARG A 5 44.03 -7.94 -21.53
CA ARG A 5 43.26 -8.98 -22.23
C ARG A 5 41.84 -9.16 -21.65
N ALA A 6 41.68 -8.97 -20.35
CA ALA A 6 40.37 -9.05 -19.70
C ALA A 6 39.44 -7.89 -20.12
N LEU A 7 39.99 -6.67 -20.19
CA LEU A 7 39.23 -5.49 -20.60
C LEU A 7 38.76 -5.57 -22.07
N MET A 8 39.61 -6.08 -22.97
CA MET A 8 39.27 -6.24 -24.38
C MET A 8 38.20 -7.33 -24.62
N ARG A 9 38.22 -8.44 -23.84
CA ARG A 9 37.14 -9.45 -23.90
C ARG A 9 35.80 -8.87 -23.42
N TYR A 10 35.81 -8.06 -22.37
CA TYR A 10 34.59 -7.45 -21.85
C TYR A 10 33.95 -6.47 -22.84
N GLN A 11 34.75 -5.63 -23.50
CA GLN A 11 34.22 -4.68 -24.50
C GLN A 11 33.65 -5.37 -25.74
N LYS A 12 34.26 -6.48 -26.20
CA LYS A 12 33.75 -7.25 -27.33
C LYS A 12 32.39 -7.90 -27.03
N LEU A 13 32.24 -8.51 -25.84
CA LEU A 13 30.98 -9.12 -25.41
C LEU A 13 29.86 -8.08 -25.25
N ARG A 14 30.20 -6.87 -24.79
CA ARG A 14 29.23 -5.77 -24.65
C ARG A 14 28.71 -5.29 -26.02
N GLY A 15 29.57 -5.23 -27.04
CA GLY A 15 29.17 -4.84 -28.40
C GLY A 15 28.26 -5.86 -29.10
N GLU A 16 28.51 -7.16 -28.89
CA GLU A 16 27.69 -8.23 -29.48
C GLU A 16 26.29 -8.32 -28.83
N ASN A 17 26.19 -8.09 -27.52
CA ASN A 17 24.90 -8.08 -26.83
C ASN A 17 24.02 -6.89 -27.23
N MET A 18 24.58 -5.70 -27.46
CA MET A 18 23.78 -4.55 -27.92
C MET A 18 23.20 -4.72 -29.33
N LYS A 19 23.88 -5.47 -30.22
CA LYS A 19 23.34 -5.78 -31.55
C LYS A 19 22.13 -6.74 -31.51
N LYS A 20 22.06 -7.63 -30.52
CA LYS A 20 20.91 -8.54 -30.36
C LYS A 20 19.67 -7.83 -29.83
N VAL A 21 19.83 -6.89 -28.89
CA VAL A 21 18.71 -6.13 -28.30
C VAL A 21 17.98 -5.30 -29.37
N ASN A 22 18.71 -4.64 -30.28
CA ASN A 22 18.12 -3.86 -31.38
C ASN A 22 17.35 -4.67 -32.42
N ARG A 23 17.55 -6.00 -32.53
CA ARG A 23 16.75 -6.85 -33.44
C ARG A 23 15.40 -7.23 -32.83
N VAL A 24 15.34 -7.42 -31.51
CA VAL A 24 14.12 -7.84 -30.82
C VAL A 24 13.13 -6.69 -30.72
N GLU A 25 13.58 -5.46 -30.41
CA GLU A 25 12.70 -4.28 -30.39
C GLU A 25 12.05 -3.99 -31.74
N LYS A 26 12.79 -4.16 -32.86
CA LYS A 26 12.23 -3.95 -34.20
C LYS A 26 11.16 -4.99 -34.58
N LEU A 27 11.27 -6.23 -34.09
CA LEU A 27 10.27 -7.26 -34.31
C LEU A 27 9.01 -7.03 -33.47
N VAL A 28 9.15 -6.55 -32.22
CA VAL A 28 8.02 -6.23 -31.34
C VAL A 28 7.23 -5.03 -31.87
N LEU A 29 7.90 -3.97 -32.35
CA LEU A 29 7.25 -2.81 -32.96
C LEU A 29 6.46 -3.17 -34.23
N LEU A 30 6.95 -4.12 -35.03
CA LEU A 30 6.22 -4.58 -36.22
C LEU A 30 4.96 -5.38 -35.85
N ALA A 31 5.02 -6.19 -34.79
CA ALA A 31 3.87 -6.98 -34.34
C ALA A 31 2.73 -6.11 -33.76
N VAL A 32 3.06 -5.04 -33.04
CA VAL A 32 2.06 -4.11 -32.47
C VAL A 32 1.33 -3.32 -33.57
N LEU A 33 2.02 -2.95 -34.65
CA LEU A 33 1.42 -2.25 -35.80
C LEU A 33 0.40 -3.11 -36.56
N VAL A 34 0.61 -4.43 -36.64
CA VAL A 34 -0.32 -5.35 -37.31
C VAL A 34 -1.60 -5.57 -36.48
N ILE A 35 -1.49 -5.56 -35.15
CA ILE A 35 -2.65 -5.74 -34.26
C ILE A 35 -3.52 -4.47 -34.22
N GLY A 36 -2.93 -3.28 -34.34
CA GLY A 36 -3.67 -2.01 -34.35
C GLY A 36 -4.57 -1.79 -35.56
N LEU A 37 -4.32 -2.49 -36.68
CA LEU A 37 -5.09 -2.34 -37.92
C LEU A 37 -6.39 -3.17 -37.96
N VAL A 38 -6.65 -4.04 -36.98
CA VAL A 38 -7.82 -4.96 -37.00
C VAL A 38 -9.03 -4.41 -36.21
N VAL A 39 -8.92 -3.27 -35.51
CA VAL A 39 -10.00 -2.80 -34.59
C VAL A 39 -10.90 -1.68 -35.18
N ILE A 40 -10.71 -1.26 -36.43
CA ILE A 40 -11.56 -0.23 -37.05
C ILE A 40 -12.58 -0.89 -37.98
N GLY A 41 -13.69 -1.37 -37.43
CA GLY A 41 -14.79 -1.91 -38.22
C GLY A 41 -15.97 -2.39 -37.39
N GLY A 42 -16.75 -1.46 -36.82
CA GLY A 42 -17.94 -1.82 -36.04
C GLY A 42 -18.83 -0.64 -35.66
N CYS A 43 -19.38 0.05 -36.66
CA CYS A 43 -20.51 0.97 -36.46
C CYS A 43 -21.78 0.15 -36.18
N GLY A 44 -22.39 0.33 -35.01
CA GLY A 44 -23.69 -0.25 -34.66
C GLY A 44 -24.58 0.79 -33.97
N LYS A 45 -25.71 1.11 -34.60
CA LYS A 45 -26.74 2.09 -34.21
C LYS A 45 -27.41 1.73 -32.88
N GLY A 46 -27.78 2.76 -32.10
CA GLY A 46 -28.57 2.62 -30.86
C GLY A 46 -30.07 2.41 -31.09
N PRO A 47 -30.83 2.27 -29.99
CA PRO A 47 -32.05 3.09 -29.85
C PRO A 47 -32.31 3.66 -28.43
N GLU A 48 -32.99 4.80 -28.47
CA GLU A 48 -33.97 5.48 -27.58
C GLU A 48 -34.08 5.28 -26.05
N GLU A 49 -34.15 6.46 -25.39
CA GLU A 49 -34.84 6.92 -24.16
C GLU A 49 -36.01 6.06 -23.61
N LYS A 50 -36.37 5.97 -22.31
CA LYS A 50 -36.56 6.93 -21.17
C LYS A 50 -37.03 6.09 -19.92
N PRO A 51 -37.47 6.60 -18.73
CA PRO A 51 -37.27 7.88 -18.04
C PRO A 51 -36.87 7.77 -16.52
N GLY A 52 -36.33 8.86 -15.96
CA GLY A 52 -36.71 9.42 -14.65
C GLY A 52 -36.48 8.65 -13.34
N VAL A 53 -35.39 8.98 -12.63
CA VAL A 53 -35.35 8.88 -11.15
C VAL A 53 -34.74 10.15 -10.57
N THR A 54 -35.57 10.93 -9.90
CA THR A 54 -35.18 12.09 -9.08
C THR A 54 -34.45 11.60 -7.83
N GLN A 55 -33.13 11.77 -7.76
CA GLN A 55 -32.37 11.55 -6.52
C GLN A 55 -32.42 12.82 -5.66
N MET A 56 -33.04 12.70 -4.47
CA MET A 56 -32.88 13.66 -3.39
C MET A 56 -31.44 13.61 -2.84
N PRO A 57 -30.83 14.76 -2.50
CA PRO A 57 -29.47 14.76 -1.97
C PRO A 57 -29.45 14.31 -0.51
N THR A 58 -28.91 13.11 -0.27
CA THR A 58 -28.63 12.60 1.07
C THR A 58 -27.51 13.44 1.70
N LYS A 59 -27.87 14.31 2.66
CA LYS A 59 -26.95 15.21 3.41
C LYS A 59 -25.77 14.49 4.12
N SER A 60 -25.82 13.17 4.28
CA SER A 60 -24.87 12.41 5.10
C SER A 60 -23.49 12.13 4.46
N GLN A 61 -23.34 12.21 3.14
CA GLN A 61 -22.04 11.95 2.49
C GLN A 61 -21.11 13.18 2.39
N LYS A 62 -21.67 14.39 2.55
CA LYS A 62 -20.92 15.64 2.43
C LYS A 62 -20.09 15.95 3.68
N GLU A 63 -20.46 15.38 4.83
CA GLU A 63 -19.76 15.59 6.10
C GLU A 63 -18.59 14.58 6.31
N ALA A 64 -18.75 13.32 5.90
CA ALA A 64 -17.66 12.33 5.97
C ALA A 64 -16.47 12.66 5.03
N LYS A 65 -16.73 13.27 3.86
CA LYS A 65 -15.67 13.80 2.98
C LYS A 65 -14.94 15.02 3.56
N LYS A 66 -15.56 15.77 4.47
CA LYS A 66 -14.98 16.98 5.07
C LYS A 66 -14.00 16.66 6.21
N ALA A 67 -14.23 15.55 6.92
CA ALA A 67 -13.35 15.05 7.99
C ALA A 67 -11.99 14.55 7.48
N SER A 68 -11.96 13.86 6.33
CA SER A 68 -10.72 13.33 5.73
C SER A 68 -9.76 14.45 5.25
N ASN A 69 -10.29 15.61 4.86
CA ASN A 69 -9.49 16.69 4.28
C ASN A 69 -8.80 17.57 5.36
N ALA A 70 -9.15 17.41 6.64
CA ALA A 70 -8.63 18.28 7.69
C ALA A 70 -7.12 18.11 7.92
N ILE A 71 -6.58 16.90 7.72
CA ILE A 71 -5.15 16.61 7.93
C ILE A 71 -4.32 16.85 6.66
N GLU A 72 -4.94 17.03 5.49
CA GLU A 72 -4.24 17.33 4.22
C GLU A 72 -3.43 18.63 4.32
N ASN A 73 -3.84 19.57 5.19
CA ASN A 73 -2.96 20.67 5.60
C ASN A 73 -2.18 20.31 6.87
N VAL A 74 -1.15 19.49 6.72
CA VAL A 74 -0.33 18.99 7.84
C VAL A 74 0.22 20.12 8.73
N CYS A 75 0.70 21.23 8.14
CA CYS A 75 1.23 22.36 8.91
C CYS A 75 0.15 23.10 9.70
N GLY A 76 -1.05 23.24 9.12
CA GLY A 76 -2.17 23.87 9.81
C GLY A 76 -2.72 22.98 10.91
N TYR A 77 -2.74 21.67 10.68
CA TYR A 77 -3.26 20.69 11.63
C TYR A 77 -2.31 20.46 12.82
N PHE A 78 -1.01 20.38 12.55
CA PHE A 78 0.05 20.27 13.55
C PHE A 78 0.90 21.54 13.55
N PRO A 79 0.49 22.62 14.26
CA PRO A 79 1.24 23.86 14.26
C PRO A 79 2.61 23.69 14.93
N LYS A 80 3.57 24.56 14.62
CA LYS A 80 4.94 24.46 15.15
C LYS A 80 4.98 24.49 16.69
N GLU A 81 4.09 25.26 17.32
CA GLU A 81 3.99 25.39 18.77
C GLU A 81 3.68 24.03 19.43
N LEU A 82 2.92 23.17 18.74
CA LEU A 82 2.67 21.80 19.20
C LEU A 82 3.96 20.97 19.19
N VAL A 83 4.76 21.09 18.13
CA VAL A 83 6.07 20.41 18.01
C VAL A 83 7.05 20.94 19.06
N GLU A 84 7.15 22.26 19.23
CA GLU A 84 7.98 22.90 20.26
C GLU A 84 7.61 22.42 21.66
N SER A 85 6.31 22.33 21.97
CA SER A 85 5.83 21.82 23.26
C SER A 85 6.19 20.35 23.51
N ALA A 86 6.35 19.55 22.45
CA ALA A 86 6.70 18.15 22.55
C ALA A 86 8.19 17.93 22.89
N ILE A 87 9.07 18.77 22.33
CA ILE A 87 10.53 18.58 22.41
C ILE A 87 11.23 19.60 23.32
N GLY A 88 10.55 20.65 23.76
CA GLY A 88 11.10 21.72 24.59
C GLY A 88 12.18 22.56 23.88
N LYS A 89 12.14 22.64 22.55
CA LYS A 89 13.10 23.38 21.71
C LYS A 89 12.35 24.20 20.66
N PRO A 90 12.86 25.38 20.27
CA PRO A 90 12.23 26.22 19.28
C PRO A 90 12.32 25.62 17.86
N ILE A 91 11.29 25.87 17.06
CA ILE A 91 11.26 25.65 15.62
C ILE A 91 11.47 27.00 14.94
N VAL A 92 12.63 27.17 14.30
CA VAL A 92 13.05 28.45 13.73
C VAL A 92 12.33 28.78 12.42
N LYS A 93 11.84 27.76 11.71
CA LYS A 93 11.09 27.92 10.47
C LYS A 93 10.15 26.74 10.25
N THR A 94 8.99 27.02 9.64
CA THR A 94 8.08 25.99 9.16
C THR A 94 7.84 26.19 7.67
N GLU A 95 7.90 25.11 6.90
CA GLU A 95 7.58 25.12 5.48
C GLU A 95 6.54 24.03 5.18
N GLY A 96 5.57 24.37 4.33
CA GLY A 96 4.55 23.42 3.88
C GLY A 96 5.01 22.56 2.72
N ARG A 97 4.03 21.90 2.12
CA ARG A 97 4.17 21.00 0.97
C ARG A 97 5.09 21.59 -0.11
N LEU A 98 6.14 20.84 -0.44
CA LEU A 98 6.94 21.09 -1.63
C LEU A 98 6.20 20.59 -2.88
N PRO A 99 6.29 21.30 -4.03
CA PRO A 99 5.68 20.85 -5.28
C PRO A 99 6.07 19.41 -5.63
N GLY A 100 5.08 18.56 -5.91
CA GLY A 100 5.29 17.15 -6.27
C GLY A 100 5.54 16.20 -5.09
N MET A 101 5.60 16.69 -3.85
CA MET A 101 5.59 15.85 -2.66
C MET A 101 4.17 15.74 -2.10
N GLY A 102 3.88 14.65 -1.39
CA GLY A 102 2.62 14.47 -0.67
C GLY A 102 2.42 15.56 0.39
N ASP A 103 1.26 15.59 1.03
CA ASP A 103 0.95 16.59 2.05
C ASP A 103 1.91 16.45 3.23
N SER A 104 2.79 17.44 3.37
CA SER A 104 3.89 17.41 4.32
C SER A 104 4.12 18.76 4.98
N CYS A 105 4.74 18.71 6.15
CA CYS A 105 5.22 19.88 6.86
C CYS A 105 6.65 19.65 7.36
N TYR A 106 7.49 20.67 7.21
CA TYR A 106 8.89 20.68 7.60
C TYR A 106 9.07 21.66 8.77
N TYR A 107 9.59 21.17 9.89
CA TYR A 107 9.85 21.95 11.10
C TYR A 107 11.36 22.03 11.32
N TYR A 108 11.96 23.16 10.96
CA TYR A 108 13.40 23.36 11.03
C TYR A 108 13.81 23.69 12.47
N THR A 109 14.71 22.89 13.04
CA THR A 109 15.37 23.19 14.34
C THR A 109 16.60 24.06 14.15
N SER A 110 17.15 24.09 12.93
CA SER A 110 18.14 25.05 12.46
C SER A 110 17.82 25.43 11.02
N TYR A 111 18.18 26.65 10.61
CA TYR A 111 17.97 27.09 9.22
C TYR A 111 19.05 28.10 8.81
N SER A 112 19.56 27.96 7.59
CA SER A 112 20.56 28.83 6.97
C SER A 112 20.26 29.02 5.49
N GLU A 113 20.35 30.25 5.02
CA GLU A 113 20.25 30.56 3.58
C GLU A 113 21.39 29.94 2.75
N LYS A 114 22.48 29.54 3.43
CA LYS A 114 23.68 28.94 2.83
C LYS A 114 23.92 27.50 3.31
N TYR A 115 22.86 26.75 3.58
CA TYR A 115 22.95 25.42 4.19
C TYR A 115 23.77 24.42 3.37
N ARG A 116 23.49 24.30 2.07
CA ARG A 116 24.18 23.35 1.19
C ARG A 116 24.65 24.01 -0.08
N GLN A 117 25.95 23.96 -0.37
CA GLN A 117 26.48 24.35 -1.66
C GLN A 117 26.18 23.27 -2.70
N THR A 118 25.59 23.65 -3.83
CA THR A 118 25.33 22.80 -4.99
C THR A 118 25.98 23.42 -6.23
N GLN A 119 26.00 22.70 -7.35
CA GLN A 119 26.47 23.25 -8.64
C GLN A 119 25.66 24.48 -9.11
N TYR A 120 24.44 24.68 -8.59
CA TYR A 120 23.57 25.81 -8.90
C TYR A 120 23.63 26.93 -7.86
N GLY A 121 24.63 26.91 -6.97
CA GLY A 121 24.77 27.84 -5.87
C GLY A 121 24.30 27.27 -4.53
N TYR A 122 24.14 28.16 -3.55
CA TYR A 122 23.69 27.80 -2.22
C TYR A 122 22.20 27.48 -2.21
N LYS A 123 21.84 26.35 -1.60
CA LYS A 123 20.47 25.96 -1.32
C LYS A 123 20.19 26.19 0.17
N PRO A 124 19.13 26.95 0.50
CA PRO A 124 18.75 27.14 1.89
C PRO A 124 18.22 25.85 2.51
N GLY A 125 18.32 25.73 3.84
CA GLY A 125 17.86 24.56 4.58
C GLY A 125 18.47 24.48 5.98
N GLY A 126 18.45 23.28 6.56
CA GLY A 126 18.97 23.02 7.90
C GLY A 126 18.58 21.64 8.38
N SER A 127 18.76 21.39 9.67
CA SER A 127 18.19 20.21 10.32
C SER A 127 16.69 20.42 10.54
N PHE A 128 15.87 19.44 10.16
CA PHE A 128 14.42 19.53 10.30
C PHE A 128 13.76 18.20 10.66
N ILE A 129 12.58 18.31 11.26
CA ILE A 129 11.61 17.23 11.38
C ILE A 129 10.68 17.33 10.17
N VAL A 130 10.41 16.21 9.51
CA VAL A 130 9.39 16.14 8.46
C VAL A 130 8.21 15.31 8.95
N VAL A 131 7.02 15.85 8.75
CA VAL A 131 5.74 15.18 9.01
C VAL A 131 5.04 15.01 7.68
N VAL A 132 4.58 13.80 7.37
CA VAL A 132 3.92 13.48 6.11
C VAL A 132 2.60 12.80 6.42
N TYR A 133 1.51 13.34 5.87
CA TYR A 133 0.26 12.60 5.72
C TYR A 133 0.40 11.68 4.51
N ASP A 134 0.36 10.38 4.76
CA ASP A 134 0.57 9.37 3.74
C ASP A 134 -0.64 8.47 3.59
N THR A 135 -0.96 8.16 2.34
CA THR A 135 -2.02 7.22 1.94
C THR A 135 -1.47 6.06 1.11
N LYS A 136 -0.13 5.93 1.03
CA LYS A 136 0.53 4.84 0.33
C LYS A 136 0.48 3.56 1.14
N ASP A 137 0.58 2.45 0.43
CA ASP A 137 0.70 1.09 0.97
C ASP A 137 1.89 0.98 1.94
N PHE A 138 1.59 1.14 3.23
CA PHE A 138 2.57 1.08 4.30
C PHE A 138 3.11 -0.33 4.50
N ALA A 139 2.34 -1.37 4.16
CA ALA A 139 2.80 -2.75 4.25
C ALA A 139 3.97 -2.99 3.29
N LYS A 140 3.87 -2.47 2.06
CA LYS A 140 4.96 -2.53 1.09
C LYS A 140 6.21 -1.75 1.55
N ASP A 141 6.03 -0.53 2.06
CA ASP A 141 7.14 0.27 2.59
C ASP A 141 7.79 -0.44 3.79
N ARG A 142 6.99 -1.05 4.66
CA ARG A 142 7.46 -1.83 5.81
C ARG A 142 8.29 -3.03 5.38
N ALA A 143 7.77 -3.86 4.48
CA ALA A 143 8.47 -5.04 3.98
C ALA A 143 9.81 -4.68 3.32
N TYR A 144 9.86 -3.56 2.57
CA TYR A 144 11.11 -3.07 2.00
C TYR A 144 12.12 -2.64 3.08
N ASN A 145 11.67 -1.90 4.10
CA ASN A 145 12.52 -1.41 5.18
C ASN A 145 12.99 -2.54 6.12
N GLU A 146 12.16 -3.54 6.40
CA GLU A 146 12.56 -4.72 7.19
C GLU A 146 13.66 -5.52 6.49
N LYS A 147 13.61 -5.66 5.16
CA LYS A 147 14.71 -6.26 4.36
C LYS A 147 16.03 -5.51 4.51
N SER A 148 15.98 -4.19 4.76
CA SER A 148 17.15 -3.38 5.07
C SER A 148 17.60 -3.44 6.53
N GLY A 149 16.92 -4.24 7.37
CA GLY A 149 17.21 -4.40 8.80
C GLY A 149 16.54 -3.38 9.71
N THR A 150 15.50 -2.68 9.24
CA THR A 150 14.66 -1.84 10.10
C THR A 150 13.77 -2.73 10.96
N LYS A 151 13.66 -2.43 12.26
CA LYS A 151 12.69 -3.07 13.16
C LYS A 151 11.48 -2.16 13.37
N TYR A 152 10.30 -2.75 13.42
CA TYR A 152 9.04 -2.08 13.69
C TYR A 152 8.52 -2.54 15.04
N GLU A 153 8.30 -1.60 15.95
CA GLU A 153 7.76 -1.83 17.29
C GLU A 153 6.55 -0.94 17.51
N SER A 154 5.69 -1.28 18.46
CA SER A 154 4.64 -0.36 18.93
C SER A 154 5.09 0.26 20.25
N ASP A 155 4.78 1.54 20.45
CA ASP A 155 5.00 2.22 21.73
C ASP A 155 3.67 2.61 22.38
N PRO A 156 3.25 1.95 23.48
CA PRO A 156 1.96 2.21 24.10
C PRO A 156 1.85 3.62 24.69
N SER A 157 2.96 4.31 24.97
CA SER A 157 2.96 5.66 25.53
C SER A 157 2.43 6.73 24.57
N ILE A 158 2.39 6.43 23.26
CA ILE A 158 1.84 7.31 22.24
C ILE A 158 0.30 7.39 22.35
N GLY A 159 -0.36 6.32 22.84
CA GLY A 159 -1.79 6.32 23.10
C GLY A 159 -2.70 6.14 21.87
N MET A 160 -2.15 5.77 20.74
CA MET A 160 -2.90 5.28 19.57
C MET A 160 -2.05 4.25 18.81
N ASP A 161 -2.67 3.55 17.87
CA ASP A 161 -1.96 2.61 17.00
C ASP A 161 -0.81 3.31 16.28
N ASN A 162 0.38 2.72 16.38
CA ASN A 162 1.61 3.35 15.91
C ASN A 162 2.68 2.33 15.55
N PHE A 163 3.70 2.83 14.84
CA PHE A 163 4.94 2.13 14.58
C PHE A 163 6.13 3.02 14.93
N VAL A 164 7.03 2.51 15.76
CA VAL A 164 8.36 3.06 16.05
C VAL A 164 9.38 2.26 15.26
N MET A 165 10.15 2.96 14.42
CA MET A 165 11.02 2.34 13.43
C MET A 165 12.47 2.53 13.85
N ARG A 166 13.15 1.42 14.13
CA ARG A 166 14.55 1.40 14.58
C ARG A 166 15.47 0.89 13.48
N ASN A 167 16.64 1.51 13.33
CA ASN A 167 17.65 1.05 12.37
C ASN A 167 18.46 -0.15 12.94
N LYS A 168 19.46 -0.63 12.19
CA LYS A 168 20.30 -1.78 12.61
C LYS A 168 21.09 -1.55 13.91
N ILE A 169 21.35 -0.30 14.28
CA ILE A 169 22.02 0.08 15.53
C ILE A 169 21.03 0.44 16.64
N ASN A 170 19.76 0.08 16.47
CA ASN A 170 18.67 0.24 17.42
C ASN A 170 18.23 1.70 17.71
N GLU A 171 18.66 2.66 16.89
CA GLU A 171 18.23 4.06 16.99
C GLU A 171 16.88 4.25 16.29
N ILE A 172 15.98 5.01 16.92
CA ILE A 172 14.70 5.40 16.32
C ILE A 172 14.98 6.47 15.26
N TRP A 173 14.60 6.20 14.02
CA TRP A 173 14.78 7.15 12.92
C TRP A 173 13.46 7.65 12.34
N GLN A 174 12.35 6.96 12.63
CA GLN A 174 11.01 7.36 12.21
C GLN A 174 9.95 6.82 13.16
N THR A 175 8.85 7.56 13.29
CA THR A 175 7.61 7.08 13.92
C THR A 175 6.45 7.25 12.93
N ALA A 176 5.42 6.42 13.06
CA ALA A 176 4.19 6.51 12.28
C ALA A 176 2.96 6.34 13.17
N LEU A 177 1.95 7.19 13.00
CA LEU A 177 0.63 7.08 13.65
C LEU A 177 -0.37 6.52 12.65
N VAL A 178 -1.15 5.52 13.05
CA VAL A 178 -2.14 4.86 12.19
C VAL A 178 -3.49 5.58 12.33
N LEU A 179 -4.03 6.09 11.23
CA LEU A 179 -5.32 6.80 11.19
C LEU A 179 -6.49 5.91 10.73
N GLY A 180 -6.23 4.61 10.51
CA GLY A 180 -7.18 3.65 9.95
C GLY A 180 -7.14 3.56 8.42
N GLY A 181 -7.33 2.35 7.90
CA GLY A 181 -7.06 2.02 6.49
C GLY A 181 -5.60 2.22 6.12
N ASP A 182 -5.33 2.69 4.90
CA ASP A 182 -3.97 2.98 4.41
C ASP A 182 -3.45 4.38 4.80
N ARG A 183 -4.00 5.01 5.83
CA ARG A 183 -3.70 6.40 6.20
C ARG A 183 -2.78 6.49 7.41
N TYR A 184 -1.72 7.26 7.28
CA TYR A 184 -0.67 7.38 8.30
C TYR A 184 -0.16 8.81 8.45
N ILE A 185 0.28 9.16 9.65
CA ILE A 185 1.16 10.32 9.89
C ILE A 185 2.57 9.82 10.15
N ARG A 186 3.49 10.05 9.22
CA ARG A 186 4.91 9.67 9.37
C ARG A 186 5.72 10.86 9.85
N ILE A 187 6.56 10.64 10.86
CA ILE A 187 7.37 11.67 11.49
C ILE A 187 8.82 11.20 11.45
N LYS A 188 9.70 11.99 10.83
CA LYS A 188 11.12 11.63 10.64
C LYS A 188 12.03 12.80 11.00
N SER A 189 13.16 12.48 11.63
CA SER A 189 14.25 13.43 11.89
C SER A 189 15.23 13.40 10.71
N ILE A 190 15.49 14.55 10.08
CA ILE A 190 16.49 14.71 9.02
C ILE A 190 17.66 15.50 9.57
N ASP A 191 18.88 15.08 9.20
CA ASP A 191 20.14 15.69 9.66
C ASP A 191 20.21 15.85 11.18
N LYS A 192 19.73 14.81 11.89
CA LYS A 192 19.71 14.71 13.36
C LYS A 192 19.05 15.92 14.05
N ALA A 193 18.00 16.49 13.44
CA ALA A 193 17.26 17.61 13.99
C ALA A 193 16.83 17.42 15.45
N VAL A 194 16.39 16.20 15.76
CA VAL A 194 16.09 15.72 17.11
C VAL A 194 16.53 14.26 17.26
N PRO A 195 16.84 13.81 18.50
CA PRO A 195 17.04 12.40 18.81
C PRO A 195 15.74 11.60 18.62
N GLY A 196 15.88 10.28 18.55
CA GLY A 196 14.77 9.37 18.30
C GLY A 196 13.66 9.41 19.35
N GLU A 197 14.03 9.60 20.61
CA GLU A 197 13.11 9.72 21.75
C GLU A 197 12.21 10.96 21.62
N ASP A 198 12.73 12.04 21.03
CA ASP A 198 11.95 13.25 20.77
C ASP A 198 10.92 13.00 19.64
N LEU A 199 11.16 12.08 18.69
CA LEU A 199 10.14 11.67 17.71
C LEU A 199 8.95 10.98 18.37
N VAL A 200 9.19 10.18 19.41
CA VAL A 200 8.12 9.52 20.20
C VAL A 200 7.31 10.58 20.98
N LYS A 201 7.97 11.59 21.56
CA LYS A 201 7.28 12.71 22.23
C LYS A 201 6.40 13.50 21.27
N ILE A 202 6.89 13.80 20.06
CA ILE A 202 6.10 14.46 19.01
C ILE A 202 4.91 13.58 18.62
N ALA A 203 5.13 12.29 18.36
CA ALA A 203 4.08 11.34 18.01
C ALA A 203 2.98 11.28 19.08
N ARG A 204 3.35 11.28 20.36
CA ARG A 204 2.40 11.34 21.48
C ARG A 204 1.59 12.64 21.49
N LYS A 205 2.22 13.80 21.28
CA LYS A 205 1.50 15.09 21.19
C LYS A 205 0.55 15.16 19.99
N PHE A 206 0.94 14.57 18.87
CA PHE A 206 0.08 14.47 17.70
C PHE A 206 -1.10 13.53 17.97
N ALA A 207 -0.86 12.39 18.62
CA ALA A 207 -1.91 11.47 19.03
C ALA A 207 -2.91 12.09 20.02
N GLU A 208 -2.44 12.92 20.97
CA GLU A 208 -3.30 13.75 21.83
C GLU A 208 -4.18 14.69 21.00
N ARG A 209 -3.59 15.42 20.04
CA ARG A 209 -4.33 16.36 19.17
C ARG A 209 -5.36 15.67 18.29
N ILE A 210 -4.98 14.54 17.68
CA ILE A 210 -5.83 13.72 16.81
C ILE A 210 -7.03 13.18 17.60
N ARG A 211 -6.81 12.60 18.79
CA ARG A 211 -7.89 12.06 19.62
C ARG A 211 -8.81 13.14 20.21
N GLY A 212 -8.26 14.33 20.47
CA GLY A 212 -9.06 15.49 20.91
C GLY A 212 -9.90 16.11 19.80
N ASP A 213 -9.67 15.73 18.54
CA ASP A 213 -10.38 16.26 17.40
C ASP A 213 -11.58 15.39 17.04
N SER A 214 -12.74 15.73 17.62
CA SER A 214 -14.01 15.04 17.33
C SER A 214 -14.42 15.06 15.85
N SER A 215 -13.82 15.92 15.02
CA SER A 215 -14.10 15.93 13.58
C SER A 215 -13.39 14.82 12.82
N LEU A 216 -12.36 14.21 13.41
CA LEU A 216 -11.73 13.00 12.90
C LEU A 216 -12.50 11.80 13.40
N ASP A 217 -13.30 11.21 12.53
CA ASP A 217 -13.88 9.89 12.77
C ASP A 217 -12.76 8.84 12.71
N LEU A 218 -12.05 8.68 13.84
CA LEU A 218 -11.14 7.57 14.11
C LEU A 218 -11.92 6.29 14.47
N SER A 219 -13.26 6.38 14.54
CA SER A 219 -14.16 5.30 14.93
C SER A 219 -14.59 4.41 13.77
N SER A 220 -13.74 4.27 12.74
CA SER A 220 -13.61 2.97 12.08
C SER A 220 -13.19 1.95 13.15
N LYS A 221 -14.20 1.41 13.83
CA LYS A 221 -14.24 0.77 15.14
C LYS A 221 -12.91 0.25 15.68
N LYS A 222 -12.52 0.80 16.82
CA LYS A 222 -11.82 0.05 17.87
C LYS A 222 -12.76 -1.10 18.28
N SER A 223 -12.65 -2.30 17.67
CA SER A 223 -13.45 -3.43 18.13
C SER A 223 -12.83 -3.95 19.42
N GLU A 224 -13.54 -3.70 20.51
CA GLU A 224 -13.33 -4.29 21.82
C GLU A 224 -13.09 -5.81 21.70
N MET A 225 -12.03 -6.26 22.37
CA MET A 225 -11.99 -7.60 22.93
C MET A 225 -13.13 -7.69 23.96
N ASP A 226 -14.27 -8.26 23.56
CA ASP A 226 -15.19 -8.85 24.53
C ASP A 226 -15.60 -10.26 24.09
N LYS A 227 -15.70 -11.10 25.11
CA LYS A 227 -15.94 -12.53 25.05
C LYS A 227 -17.41 -12.78 24.72
N GLY A 228 -17.68 -13.66 23.76
CA GLY A 228 -18.95 -14.39 23.70
C GLY A 228 -19.80 -14.21 22.45
N GLN A 229 -19.72 -15.25 21.60
CA GLN A 229 -20.83 -15.89 20.90
C GLN A 229 -21.14 -15.51 19.43
N VAL A 230 -20.34 -16.12 18.54
CA VAL A 230 -20.72 -17.04 17.44
C VAL A 230 -21.81 -16.57 16.45
N ILE A 231 -21.34 -16.13 15.28
CA ILE A 231 -21.47 -16.95 14.06
C ILE A 231 -20.03 -17.22 13.62
N GLY A 232 -19.60 -18.48 13.72
CA GLY A 232 -18.22 -18.89 13.50
C GLY A 232 -17.85 -18.90 12.03
N GLU A 233 -16.56 -18.69 11.77
CA GLU A 233 -15.75 -19.35 10.75
C GLU A 233 -14.32 -18.80 10.92
N SER A 234 -13.33 -19.67 11.12
CA SER A 234 -11.93 -19.25 11.16
C SER A 234 -11.58 -18.47 9.88
N GLN A 235 -10.60 -17.57 9.90
CA GLN A 235 -10.14 -16.92 8.68
C GLN A 235 -9.73 -17.96 7.61
N GLN A 236 -9.22 -19.11 8.05
CA GLN A 236 -9.04 -20.28 7.20
C GLN A 236 -10.33 -20.78 6.53
N ALA A 237 -11.48 -20.73 7.21
CA ALA A 237 -12.78 -21.06 6.63
C ALA A 237 -13.24 -20.04 5.57
N VAL A 238 -12.90 -18.75 5.71
CA VAL A 238 -13.13 -17.76 4.64
C VAL A 238 -12.34 -18.14 3.39
N VAL A 239 -11.04 -18.49 3.53
CA VAL A 239 -10.23 -19.00 2.41
C VAL A 239 -10.82 -20.28 1.83
N THR A 240 -11.26 -21.20 2.70
CA THR A 240 -11.88 -22.47 2.31
C THR A 240 -13.14 -22.24 1.49
N ASN A 241 -14.04 -21.38 1.96
CA ASN A 241 -15.31 -21.05 1.29
C ASN A 241 -15.07 -20.33 -0.05
N PHE A 242 -14.07 -19.45 -0.12
CA PHE A 242 -13.68 -18.82 -1.38
C PHE A 242 -13.30 -19.88 -2.44
N PHE A 243 -12.39 -20.80 -2.10
CA PHE A 243 -11.99 -21.84 -3.04
C PHE A 243 -13.07 -22.90 -3.29
N ASN A 244 -13.92 -23.21 -2.32
CA ASN A 244 -15.06 -24.11 -2.52
C ASN A 244 -16.03 -23.54 -3.56
N ASN A 245 -16.28 -22.22 -3.54
CA ASN A 245 -17.06 -21.57 -4.58
C ASN A 245 -16.39 -21.70 -5.97
N LEU A 246 -15.06 -21.53 -6.05
CA LEU A 246 -14.32 -21.73 -7.30
C LEU A 246 -14.33 -23.19 -7.79
N SER A 247 -14.13 -24.16 -6.88
CA SER A 247 -14.23 -25.60 -7.16
C SER A 247 -15.59 -25.98 -7.72
N ALA A 248 -16.66 -25.37 -7.20
CA ALA A 248 -18.03 -25.57 -7.67
C ALA A 248 -18.39 -24.68 -8.89
N LEU A 249 -17.41 -23.96 -9.47
CA LEU A 249 -17.59 -23.01 -10.57
C LEU A 249 -18.64 -21.91 -10.30
N LYS A 250 -18.91 -21.61 -9.02
CA LYS A 250 -19.79 -20.52 -8.58
C LYS A 250 -19.02 -19.20 -8.54
N ILE A 251 -18.58 -18.74 -9.71
CA ILE A 251 -17.64 -17.61 -9.85
C ILE A 251 -18.16 -16.33 -9.18
N GLN A 252 -19.45 -16.02 -9.34
CA GLN A 252 -20.04 -14.81 -8.74
C GLN A 252 -20.01 -14.85 -7.20
N ASN A 253 -20.18 -16.02 -6.59
CA ASN A 253 -20.08 -16.18 -5.14
C ASN A 253 -18.64 -15.97 -4.66
N ALA A 254 -17.65 -16.48 -5.40
CA ALA A 254 -16.24 -16.23 -5.09
C ALA A 254 -15.89 -14.74 -5.22
N LEU A 255 -16.36 -14.05 -6.28
CA LEU A 255 -16.16 -12.62 -6.48
C LEU A 255 -16.81 -11.77 -5.38
N ALA A 256 -17.97 -12.17 -4.87
CA ALA A 256 -18.63 -11.50 -3.75
C ALA A 256 -17.80 -11.55 -2.45
N MET A 257 -16.93 -12.55 -2.31
CA MET A 257 -16.01 -12.71 -1.18
C MET A 257 -14.70 -11.92 -1.34
N MET A 258 -14.53 -11.15 -2.42
CA MET A 258 -13.34 -10.33 -2.65
C MET A 258 -13.56 -8.87 -2.22
N ASP A 259 -12.54 -8.30 -1.57
CA ASP A 259 -12.48 -6.87 -1.25
C ASP A 259 -11.79 -6.11 -2.39
N ALA A 260 -12.53 -5.96 -3.49
CA ALA A 260 -12.04 -5.32 -4.70
C ALA A 260 -13.14 -4.50 -5.37
N ASN A 261 -12.74 -3.49 -6.15
CA ASN A 261 -13.66 -2.74 -6.98
C ASN A 261 -14.19 -3.61 -8.15
N GLU A 262 -15.27 -3.15 -8.80
CA GLU A 262 -15.94 -3.90 -9.87
C GLU A 262 -15.04 -4.22 -11.06
N ASN A 263 -14.16 -3.32 -11.47
CA ASN A 263 -13.24 -3.57 -12.58
C ASN A 263 -12.26 -4.69 -12.24
N THR A 264 -11.71 -4.70 -11.03
CA THR A 264 -10.82 -5.76 -10.54
C THR A 264 -11.58 -7.08 -10.40
N LYS A 265 -12.82 -7.07 -9.90
CA LYS A 265 -13.67 -8.27 -9.83
C LYS A 265 -13.98 -8.84 -11.21
N GLN A 266 -14.25 -7.99 -12.21
CA GLN A 266 -14.47 -8.44 -13.58
C GLN A 266 -13.21 -9.09 -14.17
N ALA A 267 -12.03 -8.50 -13.95
CA ALA A 267 -10.77 -9.10 -14.40
C ALA A 267 -10.53 -10.48 -13.75
N TRP A 268 -10.79 -10.60 -12.44
CA TRP A 268 -10.76 -11.90 -11.76
C TRP A 268 -11.83 -12.86 -12.25
N GLY A 269 -13.01 -12.38 -12.58
CA GLY A 269 -14.09 -13.18 -13.16
C GLY A 269 -13.68 -13.80 -14.49
N ILE A 270 -13.07 -13.03 -15.39
CA ILE A 270 -12.49 -13.55 -16.64
C ILE A 270 -11.46 -14.62 -16.33
N ASN A 271 -10.59 -14.35 -15.35
CA ASN A 271 -9.54 -15.27 -14.96
C ASN A 271 -10.09 -16.60 -14.42
N PHE A 272 -11.03 -16.56 -13.47
CA PHE A 272 -11.63 -17.75 -12.88
C PHE A 272 -12.48 -18.56 -13.87
N ASN A 273 -13.06 -17.93 -14.89
CA ASN A 273 -13.79 -18.64 -15.96
C ASN A 273 -12.90 -19.52 -16.86
N THR A 274 -11.58 -19.41 -16.73
CA THR A 274 -10.63 -20.31 -17.40
C THR A 274 -10.44 -21.64 -16.66
N ILE A 275 -10.88 -21.73 -15.41
CA ILE A 275 -10.80 -22.94 -14.59
C ILE A 275 -11.87 -23.94 -15.06
N GLU A 276 -11.44 -25.15 -15.39
CA GLU A 276 -12.34 -26.28 -15.70
C GLU A 276 -12.64 -27.11 -14.45
N SER A 277 -11.62 -27.30 -13.60
CA SER A 277 -11.77 -27.94 -12.30
C SER A 277 -10.73 -27.43 -11.33
N LEU A 278 -11.08 -27.31 -10.06
CA LEU A 278 -10.17 -26.92 -8.99
C LEU A 278 -10.42 -27.79 -7.76
N LYS A 279 -9.35 -28.32 -7.17
CA LYS A 279 -9.37 -29.06 -5.91
C LYS A 279 -8.42 -28.41 -4.92
N VAL A 280 -8.91 -28.12 -3.71
CA VAL A 280 -8.08 -27.65 -2.61
C VAL A 280 -7.42 -28.84 -1.95
N ASN A 281 -6.08 -28.87 -1.95
CA ASN A 281 -5.31 -29.94 -1.32
C ASN A 281 -4.84 -29.57 0.10
N LYS A 282 -4.44 -28.32 0.31
CA LYS A 282 -3.97 -27.85 1.62
C LYS A 282 -4.14 -26.34 1.75
N ILE A 283 -4.49 -25.88 2.95
CA ILE A 283 -4.43 -24.47 3.35
C ILE A 283 -3.52 -24.40 4.57
N GLU A 284 -2.52 -23.52 4.52
CA GLU A 284 -1.53 -23.32 5.56
C GLU A 284 -1.51 -21.86 5.98
N GLU A 285 -1.48 -21.60 7.28
CA GLU A 285 -1.23 -20.28 7.83
C GLU A 285 0.24 -19.91 7.61
N VAL A 286 0.51 -18.75 7.01
CA VAL A 286 1.87 -18.29 6.71
C VAL A 286 2.06 -16.85 7.16
N TYR A 287 3.31 -16.46 7.44
CA TYR A 287 3.67 -15.11 7.91
C TYR A 287 2.90 -14.71 9.17
N LYS A 288 2.75 -15.62 10.13
CA LYS A 288 1.96 -15.39 11.36
C LYS A 288 2.48 -14.20 12.16
N GLU A 289 3.78 -13.96 12.09
CA GLU A 289 4.48 -12.82 12.65
C GLU A 289 4.07 -11.47 12.02
N GLU A 290 3.48 -11.48 10.82
CA GLU A 290 2.97 -10.30 10.12
C GLU A 290 1.46 -10.12 10.27
N TRP A 291 0.77 -11.10 10.89
CA TRP A 291 -0.68 -11.04 11.05
C TRP A 291 -1.08 -9.88 11.95
N THR A 292 -2.17 -9.21 11.57
CA THR A 292 -2.81 -8.19 12.38
C THR A 292 -4.24 -8.61 12.71
N SER A 293 -4.93 -7.79 13.51
CA SER A 293 -6.36 -7.98 13.80
C SER A 293 -7.25 -7.82 12.56
N THR A 294 -6.71 -7.28 11.46
CA THR A 294 -7.42 -6.95 10.22
C THR A 294 -6.82 -7.60 8.98
N ARG A 295 -5.62 -8.20 9.05
CA ARG A 295 -4.93 -8.79 7.89
C ARG A 295 -4.26 -10.10 8.23
N GLN A 296 -4.49 -11.14 7.43
CA GLN A 296 -3.91 -12.48 7.61
C GLN A 296 -3.58 -13.12 6.27
N SER A 297 -2.56 -13.97 6.25
CA SER A 297 -2.03 -14.57 5.02
C SER A 297 -2.04 -16.09 5.08
N PHE A 298 -2.46 -16.72 3.98
CA PHE A 298 -2.57 -18.16 3.85
C PHE A 298 -1.88 -18.63 2.57
N LYS A 299 -1.21 -19.78 2.63
CA LYS A 299 -0.71 -20.48 1.46
C LYS A 299 -1.65 -21.63 1.13
N VAL A 300 -2.12 -21.66 -0.10
CA VAL A 300 -3.07 -22.65 -0.59
C VAL A 300 -2.43 -23.49 -1.68
N LYS A 301 -2.40 -24.80 -1.48
CA LYS A 301 -2.00 -25.80 -2.48
C LYS A 301 -3.25 -26.29 -3.19
N LEU A 302 -3.29 -26.09 -4.50
CA LEU A 302 -4.41 -26.41 -5.38
C LEU A 302 -3.98 -27.43 -6.42
N GLU A 303 -4.91 -28.24 -6.90
CA GLU A 303 -4.80 -28.98 -8.15
C GLU A 303 -5.84 -28.43 -9.11
N VAL A 304 -5.39 -27.95 -10.27
CA VAL A 304 -6.22 -27.17 -11.20
C VAL A 304 -6.12 -27.75 -12.60
N LYS A 305 -7.25 -27.78 -13.29
CA LYS A 305 -7.32 -27.99 -14.74
C LYS A 305 -7.87 -26.72 -15.37
N VAL A 306 -7.21 -26.22 -16.40
CA VAL A 306 -7.58 -24.96 -17.05
C VAL A 306 -7.67 -25.10 -18.56
N LYS A 307 -8.50 -24.24 -19.15
CA LYS A 307 -8.54 -24.01 -20.61
C LYS A 307 -7.19 -23.45 -21.07
N PRO A 308 -6.84 -23.53 -22.37
CA PRO A 308 -5.59 -22.95 -22.89
C PRO A 308 -5.37 -21.47 -22.53
N ALA A 309 -6.45 -20.67 -22.50
CA ALA A 309 -6.38 -19.27 -22.08
C ALA A 309 -5.96 -19.09 -20.60
N GLY A 310 -6.24 -20.07 -19.74
CA GLY A 310 -5.87 -20.06 -18.32
C GLY A 310 -4.37 -20.10 -18.09
N GLU A 311 -3.63 -20.79 -18.96
CA GLU A 311 -2.16 -20.89 -18.89
C GLU A 311 -1.47 -19.54 -19.11
N GLN A 312 -2.10 -18.67 -19.89
CA GLN A 312 -1.59 -17.34 -20.21
C GLN A 312 -1.84 -16.31 -19.10
N ILE A 313 -2.74 -16.61 -18.16
CA ILE A 313 -3.19 -15.68 -17.11
C ILE A 313 -2.85 -16.18 -15.70
N GLY A 314 -1.85 -17.06 -15.61
CA GLY A 314 -1.17 -17.41 -14.37
C GLY A 314 -1.63 -18.71 -13.69
N TRP A 315 -2.59 -19.44 -14.25
CA TRP A 315 -2.89 -20.82 -13.83
C TRP A 315 -2.04 -21.81 -14.62
N GLN A 316 -1.76 -22.96 -14.04
CA GLN A 316 -1.12 -24.07 -14.75
C GLN A 316 -1.94 -25.33 -14.57
N ASN A 317 -1.97 -26.22 -15.57
CA ASN A 317 -2.51 -27.55 -15.37
C ASN A 317 -1.68 -28.30 -14.31
N GLY A 318 -2.34 -28.90 -13.32
CA GLY A 318 -1.72 -29.60 -12.20
C GLY A 318 -1.62 -28.76 -10.92
N ILE A 319 -0.51 -28.88 -10.20
CA ILE A 319 -0.36 -28.28 -8.86
C ILE A 319 -0.04 -26.79 -8.94
N ASN A 320 -0.87 -25.98 -8.28
CA ASN A 320 -0.67 -24.55 -8.13
C ASN A 320 -0.51 -24.18 -6.65
N TYR A 321 0.31 -23.18 -6.38
CA TYR A 321 0.37 -22.53 -5.07
C TYR A 321 -0.15 -21.11 -5.21
N ARG A 322 -0.97 -20.70 -4.25
CA ARG A 322 -1.50 -19.34 -4.14
C ARG A 322 -1.29 -18.82 -2.73
N TRP A 323 -0.93 -17.55 -2.64
CA TRP A 323 -0.88 -16.80 -1.41
C TRP A 323 -2.11 -15.92 -1.35
N ILE A 324 -2.86 -16.05 -0.27
CA ILE A 324 -4.17 -15.44 -0.09
C ILE A 324 -4.09 -14.53 1.11
N THR A 325 -4.22 -13.25 0.84
CA THR A 325 -4.33 -12.25 1.89
C THR A 325 -5.81 -12.01 2.14
N LEU A 326 -6.24 -12.25 3.37
CA LEU A 326 -7.51 -11.79 3.86
C LEU A 326 -7.36 -10.44 4.53
N GLU A 327 -8.30 -9.55 4.27
CA GLU A 327 -8.38 -8.25 4.94
C GLU A 327 -9.81 -7.99 5.41
N LYS A 328 -9.95 -7.35 6.58
CA LYS A 328 -11.24 -6.87 7.07
C LYS A 328 -11.61 -5.59 6.32
N ASN A 329 -12.75 -5.62 5.64
CA ASN A 329 -13.31 -4.42 5.05
C ASN A 329 -13.83 -3.43 6.12
N ALA A 330 -14.31 -2.26 5.69
CA ALA A 330 -14.87 -1.24 6.59
C ALA A 330 -16.08 -1.73 7.44
N LYS A 331 -16.74 -2.83 7.04
CA LYS A 331 -17.84 -3.47 7.79
C LYS A 331 -17.34 -4.53 8.78
N GLY A 332 -16.02 -4.72 8.89
CA GLY A 332 -15.38 -5.72 9.75
C GLY A 332 -15.44 -7.15 9.20
N GLN A 333 -15.84 -7.33 7.93
CA GLN A 333 -15.94 -8.65 7.31
C GLN A 333 -14.60 -9.04 6.69
N TRP A 334 -14.12 -10.24 6.99
CA TRP A 334 -12.96 -10.83 6.31
C TRP A 334 -13.31 -11.18 4.87
N LEU A 335 -12.54 -10.63 3.94
CA LEU A 335 -12.69 -10.87 2.51
C LEU A 335 -11.32 -11.16 1.91
N VAL A 336 -11.31 -11.83 0.75
CA VAL A 336 -10.10 -12.03 -0.03
C VAL A 336 -9.69 -10.69 -0.63
N HIS A 337 -8.62 -10.13 -0.10
CA HIS A 337 -8.05 -8.87 -0.58
C HIS A 337 -7.07 -9.12 -1.73
N GLU A 338 -6.29 -10.20 -1.63
CA GLU A 338 -5.23 -10.49 -2.60
C GLU A 338 -5.12 -11.99 -2.90
N ILE A 339 -4.76 -12.30 -4.16
CA ILE A 339 -4.41 -13.63 -4.63
C ILE A 339 -3.11 -13.50 -5.42
N ALA A 340 -2.01 -14.05 -4.88
CA ALA A 340 -0.69 -13.98 -5.48
C ALA A 340 -0.17 -15.38 -5.87
N ASN A 341 0.70 -15.41 -6.89
CA ASN A 341 1.34 -16.63 -7.38
C ASN A 341 2.68 -16.91 -6.67
N ASN A 342 3.10 -16.00 -5.81
CA ASN A 342 4.32 -16.05 -5.02
C ASN A 342 4.10 -15.35 -3.65
N PRO A 343 4.98 -15.62 -2.66
CA PRO A 343 5.06 -14.91 -1.39
C PRO A 343 5.05 -13.40 -1.45
#